data_AF-A0A016VU98-F1
#
_entry.id   AF-A0A016VU98-F1
#
_cell.length_a   1.000
_cell.length_b   1.000
_cell.length_c   1.000
_cell.angle_alpha   90.00
_cell.angle_beta   90.00
_cell.angle_gamma   90.00
#
_symmetry.space_group_name_H-M   'P 1'
#
loop_
_entity.id
_entity.type
_entity.pdbx_description
1 polymer ?
#
loop_
_entity_poly.entity_id
_entity_poly.type
_entity_poly.pdbx_seq_one_letter_code
_entity_poly.pdbx_strand_id
1 'polypeptide(L)'
;MRLCLCLALVATCLAIDQNVGHLTPRNTQDAINLQIRCFVGIVSDYNNTSIGTEVFCDGLCGSISTSAGGYKFTTYNCFPTSFCSSAGLIETCATIQADRDLTGCCCGRDNCNVVGTNINTNIPMAPPEEPITCYSDMVDRCNDIEPGIVRGCCCTTDACIDPTMNPPKEPRGPLSCYVGLYSRAASISVGQEVVCDGHCASFSAAVAGGDIVVFECVPKETCQALTLYNDCHTVQADRDITACCCDNANNCNAASYWLGDPNPYVGDFPIACYSGIRVNGQFITPAKWIACHGDCASIMINTTMAMGPMSAEILTCHPASVCNQLGIADNCAPVEAGVSACCCGYDACIDPTRFPNKYPGDPLKCYVGFQSTYNGGITVGSEVYCNGMCGALNAMVNGQNITTYMCTPRSICRQLELYDTWMPLPRDREVSALCCDNFNNCNVRDPSVDTTMPVRSLPEFPITCYSGIQVNGNWIANAGWESCNGNCASMNIVTQFAGQTHNLTVYKCDPSAVCEGLKGLFGVLITNIAFTLYRNPIFVGIR
;
A
#
# COMPACT_ATOMS: atom_id res chain seq x y z
N MET A 1 24.98 13.97 38.64
CA MET A 1 25.80 13.26 37.65
C MET A 1 25.44 11.78 37.75
N ARG A 2 24.48 11.32 36.94
CA ARG A 2 24.05 9.92 36.87
C ARG A 2 24.33 9.44 35.45
N LEU A 3 25.25 8.49 35.32
CA LEU A 3 25.57 7.80 34.06
C LEU A 3 24.38 6.88 33.74
N CYS A 4 23.66 7.15 32.65
CA CYS A 4 22.81 6.15 32.01
C CYS A 4 23.74 5.20 31.25
N LEU A 5 23.85 3.95 31.70
CA LEU A 5 24.56 2.89 31.00
C LEU A 5 23.65 2.38 29.87
N CYS A 6 23.89 2.85 28.64
CA CYS A 6 23.42 2.14 27.45
C CYS A 6 24.41 1.00 27.19
N LEU A 7 23.98 -0.27 27.32
CA LEU A 7 24.75 -1.40 26.82
C LEU A 7 24.76 -1.38 25.29
N ALA A 8 25.71 -0.63 24.71
CA ALA A 8 26.12 -0.75 23.33
C ALA A 8 27.60 -1.12 23.32
N LEU A 9 27.90 -2.42 23.20
CA LEU A 9 29.27 -2.88 23.06
C LEU A 9 29.73 -2.59 21.63
N VAL A 10 30.55 -1.55 21.51
CA VAL A 10 31.29 -1.18 20.30
C VAL A 10 32.33 -2.26 20.03
N ALA A 11 32.05 -3.16 19.08
CA ALA A 11 33.07 -3.90 18.37
C ALA A 11 33.25 -3.22 17.02
N THR A 12 34.38 -2.52 16.85
CA THR A 12 34.86 -2.07 15.54
C THR A 12 35.01 -3.29 14.64
N CYS A 13 34.08 -3.49 13.70
CA CYS A 13 34.23 -4.45 12.62
C CYS A 13 34.02 -3.75 11.30
N LEU A 14 35.10 -3.67 10.52
CA LEU A 14 35.05 -3.57 9.07
C LEU A 14 34.18 -4.73 8.56
N ALA A 15 32.91 -4.47 8.26
CA ALA A 15 32.00 -5.46 7.71
C ALA A 15 32.24 -5.61 6.21
N ILE A 16 33.09 -6.57 5.86
CA ILE A 16 32.89 -7.38 4.66
C ILE A 16 32.24 -8.67 5.14
N ASP A 17 30.97 -8.83 4.79
CA ASP A 17 30.26 -10.06 4.41
C ASP A 17 30.49 -11.38 5.21
N GLN A 18 29.38 -12.05 5.56
CA GLN A 18 29.22 -13.49 5.89
C GLN A 18 29.37 -14.05 7.33
N ASN A 19 29.60 -13.27 8.40
CA ASN A 19 29.77 -13.87 9.75
C ASN A 19 28.93 -13.21 10.87
N VAL A 20 27.61 -13.16 10.70
CA VAL A 20 26.66 -12.87 11.81
C VAL A 20 26.09 -14.20 12.27
N GLY A 21 26.16 -14.51 13.57
CA GLY A 21 25.59 -15.75 14.11
C GLY A 21 24.09 -15.79 13.87
N HIS A 22 23.63 -16.67 12.97
CA HIS A 22 22.22 -16.86 12.69
C HIS A 22 21.60 -17.83 13.71
N LEU A 23 20.34 -17.58 14.08
CA LEU A 23 19.45 -18.59 14.65
C LEU A 23 18.73 -19.22 13.45
N THR A 24 19.23 -20.35 12.95
CA THR A 24 18.74 -20.94 11.69
C THR A 24 17.38 -21.64 11.89
N PRO A 25 16.34 -21.35 11.08
CA PRO A 25 15.20 -22.24 10.92
C PRO A 25 15.65 -23.52 10.18
N ARG A 26 15.32 -24.70 10.72
CA ARG A 26 15.87 -25.97 10.23
C ARG A 26 15.30 -26.39 8.87
N ASN A 27 16.21 -26.71 7.95
CA ASN A 27 16.08 -27.90 7.11
C ASN A 27 16.57 -29.11 7.91
N THR A 28 15.83 -30.23 7.90
CA THR A 28 16.06 -31.42 8.73
C THR A 28 17.36 -32.18 8.45
N GLN A 29 18.14 -31.78 7.44
CA GLN A 29 19.40 -32.42 7.07
C GLN A 29 20.65 -31.85 7.78
N ASP A 30 20.62 -30.59 8.26
CA ASP A 30 21.79 -29.93 8.88
C ASP A 30 21.98 -30.23 10.37
N ALA A 31 21.02 -30.95 10.97
CA ALA A 31 21.02 -31.37 12.37
C ALA A 31 22.20 -32.27 12.80
N ILE A 32 23.03 -32.71 11.85
CA ILE A 32 24.07 -33.73 12.06
C ILE A 32 25.48 -33.14 11.97
N ASN A 33 25.65 -31.89 11.50
CA ASN A 33 26.96 -31.26 11.35
C ASN A 33 27.16 -30.07 12.30
N LEU A 34 27.86 -30.30 13.41
CA LEU A 34 28.67 -29.33 14.19
C LEU A 34 27.97 -28.17 14.93
N GLN A 35 26.65 -28.00 14.92
CA GLN A 35 25.97 -26.99 15.74
C GLN A 35 25.90 -27.40 17.23
N ILE A 36 26.28 -26.49 18.14
CA ILE A 36 26.23 -26.71 19.60
C ILE A 36 24.88 -26.28 20.19
N ARG A 37 24.41 -26.94 21.25
CA ARG A 37 23.23 -26.51 22.00
C ARG A 37 23.64 -25.53 23.09
N CYS A 38 23.00 -24.37 23.15
CA CYS A 38 23.25 -23.39 24.20
C CYS A 38 21.95 -22.96 24.85
N PHE A 39 22.02 -22.63 26.13
CA PHE A 39 20.95 -21.91 26.79
C PHE A 39 20.99 -20.44 26.37
N VAL A 40 19.86 -19.88 25.95
CA VAL A 40 19.68 -18.46 25.65
C VAL A 40 18.57 -17.91 26.52
N GLY A 41 18.82 -16.78 27.18
CA GLY A 41 17.90 -16.22 28.16
C GLY A 41 18.54 -15.24 29.13
N ILE A 42 17.82 -14.93 30.19
CA ILE A 42 18.26 -14.01 31.24
C ILE A 42 17.97 -14.59 32.62
N VAL A 43 18.93 -14.42 33.52
CA VAL A 43 18.78 -14.69 34.96
C VAL A 43 19.12 -13.43 35.73
N SER A 44 18.27 -13.12 36.71
CA SER A 44 18.47 -12.02 37.63
C SER A 44 18.02 -12.41 39.04
N ASP A 45 18.75 -11.94 40.05
CA ASP A 45 18.30 -12.01 41.45
C ASP A 45 17.19 -10.98 41.76
N TYR A 46 16.92 -10.05 40.84
CA TYR A 46 15.72 -9.21 40.85
C TYR A 46 14.48 -10.06 40.59
N ASN A 47 13.56 -10.11 41.56
CA ASN A 47 12.33 -10.91 41.55
C ASN A 47 12.53 -12.42 41.30
N ASN A 48 13.74 -12.96 41.52
CA ASN A 48 14.11 -14.35 41.20
C ASN A 48 13.81 -14.73 39.74
N THR A 49 14.10 -13.84 38.80
CA THR A 49 13.81 -14.04 37.37
C THR A 49 14.78 -15.06 36.76
N SER A 50 14.26 -16.12 36.16
CA SER A 50 15.04 -17.08 35.36
C SER A 50 14.20 -17.51 34.16
N ILE A 51 14.53 -17.01 32.98
CA ILE A 51 13.76 -17.22 31.75
C ILE A 51 14.74 -17.53 30.63
N GLY A 52 14.46 -18.59 29.86
CA GLY A 52 15.23 -18.94 28.68
C GLY A 52 14.86 -20.31 28.13
N THR A 53 15.51 -20.68 27.04
CA THR A 53 15.33 -21.97 26.35
C THR A 53 16.66 -22.45 25.79
N GLU A 54 16.75 -23.73 25.47
CA GLU A 54 17.82 -24.25 24.63
C GLU A 54 17.59 -23.90 23.16
N VAL A 55 18.66 -23.49 22.47
CA VAL A 55 18.69 -23.26 21.02
C VAL A 55 19.95 -23.89 20.42
N PHE A 56 19.95 -24.12 19.10
CA PHE A 56 21.17 -24.44 18.36
C PHE A 56 21.87 -23.15 17.95
N CYS A 57 23.18 -23.05 18.19
CA CYS A 57 23.99 -21.90 17.84
C CYS A 57 24.98 -22.21 16.72
N ASP A 58 25.13 -21.29 15.77
CA ASP A 58 26.21 -21.27 14.77
C ASP A 58 27.44 -20.48 15.30
N GLY A 59 27.85 -20.77 16.52
CA GLY A 59 28.84 -20.00 17.28
C GLY A 59 29.22 -20.67 18.61
N LEU A 60 29.60 -19.89 19.62
CA LEU A 60 29.92 -20.36 20.97
C LEU A 60 28.80 -20.02 21.95
N CYS A 61 28.57 -20.89 22.94
CA CYS A 61 27.68 -20.58 24.04
C CYS A 61 28.31 -19.49 24.90
N GLY A 62 27.57 -18.41 25.13
CA GLY A 62 28.08 -17.24 25.81
C GLY A 62 27.26 -16.84 27.02
N SER A 63 27.90 -16.14 27.95
CA SER A 63 27.22 -15.39 29.00
C SER A 63 27.88 -14.03 29.23
N ILE A 64 27.10 -13.03 29.60
CA ILE A 64 27.56 -11.72 30.07
C ILE A 64 26.87 -11.43 31.39
N SER A 65 27.65 -11.11 32.42
CA SER A 65 27.18 -10.83 33.77
C SER A 65 27.58 -9.44 34.23
N THR A 66 26.70 -8.78 34.96
CA THR A 66 26.95 -7.48 35.59
C THR A 66 26.13 -7.29 36.86
N SER A 67 26.33 -6.17 37.55
CA SER A 67 25.47 -5.73 38.66
C SER A 67 24.93 -4.34 38.38
N ALA A 68 23.60 -4.18 38.41
CA ALA A 68 22.92 -2.91 38.21
C ALA A 68 21.86 -2.73 39.31
N GLY A 69 21.74 -1.53 39.88
CA GLY A 69 20.74 -1.28 40.94
C GLY A 69 20.91 -2.09 42.23
N GLY A 70 22.06 -2.76 42.45
CA GLY A 70 22.29 -3.67 43.57
C GLY A 70 21.89 -5.13 43.31
N TYR A 71 21.42 -5.43 42.09
CA TYR A 71 21.02 -6.74 41.62
C TYR A 71 22.03 -7.29 40.60
N LYS A 72 22.24 -8.60 40.59
CA LYS A 72 23.07 -9.29 39.61
C LYS A 72 22.22 -9.70 38.41
N PHE A 73 22.72 -9.41 37.22
CA PHE A 73 22.11 -9.80 35.96
C PHE A 73 23.09 -10.65 35.15
N THR A 74 22.61 -11.75 34.58
CA THR A 74 23.36 -12.57 33.63
C THR A 74 22.49 -12.87 32.42
N THR A 75 22.96 -12.46 31.25
CA THR A 75 22.36 -12.84 29.96
C THR A 75 23.15 -13.99 29.34
N TYR A 76 22.44 -14.94 28.74
CA TYR A 76 23.00 -16.10 28.03
C TYR A 76 22.65 -15.99 26.55
N ASN A 77 23.64 -16.16 25.67
CA ASN A 77 23.50 -15.88 24.24
C ASN A 77 24.27 -16.89 23.38
N CYS A 78 23.93 -16.96 22.09
CA CYS A 78 24.81 -17.49 21.06
C CYS A 78 25.75 -16.35 20.60
N PHE A 79 27.06 -16.47 20.83
CA PHE A 79 28.01 -15.48 20.34
C PHE A 79 28.76 -15.96 19.10
N PRO A 80 28.98 -15.09 18.09
CA PRO A 80 29.89 -15.39 17.00
C PRO A 80 31.30 -15.70 17.52
N THR A 81 31.97 -16.68 16.93
CA THR A 81 33.36 -17.03 17.28
C THR A 81 34.30 -15.82 17.16
N SER A 82 34.04 -14.95 16.19
CA SER A 82 34.78 -13.68 16.00
C SER A 82 34.65 -12.73 17.19
N PHE A 83 33.45 -12.60 17.77
CA PHE A 83 33.23 -11.81 18.98
C PHE A 83 33.96 -12.42 20.18
N CYS A 84 33.82 -13.73 20.41
CA CYS A 84 34.49 -14.38 21.53
C CYS A 84 36.02 -14.31 21.43
N SER A 85 36.56 -14.40 20.22
CA SER A 85 37.99 -14.24 19.95
C SER A 85 38.47 -12.81 20.22
N SER A 86 37.76 -11.80 19.69
CA SER A 86 38.14 -10.40 19.86
C SER A 86 38.01 -9.91 21.30
N ALA A 87 37.03 -10.43 22.03
CA ALA A 87 36.84 -10.15 23.46
C ALA A 87 37.76 -11.00 24.38
N GLY A 88 38.51 -11.96 23.83
CA GLY A 88 39.40 -12.83 24.61
C GLY A 88 38.66 -13.79 25.56
N LEU A 89 37.46 -14.24 25.17
CA LEU A 89 36.54 -15.02 26.02
C LEU A 89 36.47 -16.52 25.65
N ILE A 90 37.26 -16.99 24.68
CA ILE A 90 37.20 -18.38 24.23
C ILE A 90 37.63 -19.32 25.37
N GLU A 91 36.74 -20.23 25.76
CA GLU A 91 36.92 -21.22 26.83
C GLU A 91 37.33 -20.61 28.19
N THR A 92 37.07 -19.33 28.38
CA THR A 92 37.46 -18.58 29.58
C THR A 92 36.42 -17.52 29.93
N CYS A 93 36.42 -17.09 31.19
CA CYS A 93 35.63 -15.97 31.66
C CYS A 93 36.57 -14.82 32.01
N ALA A 94 36.30 -13.62 31.49
CA ALA A 94 37.11 -12.45 31.75
C ALA A 94 36.25 -11.18 31.87
N THR A 95 36.77 -10.19 32.58
CA THR A 95 36.20 -8.84 32.56
C THR A 95 36.37 -8.24 31.17
N ILE A 96 35.30 -7.67 30.62
CA ILE A 96 35.32 -7.07 29.28
C ILE A 96 36.14 -5.78 29.35
N GLN A 97 37.11 -5.61 28.46
CA GLN A 97 38.03 -4.46 28.55
C GLN A 97 37.34 -3.10 28.37
N ALA A 98 36.24 -3.07 27.60
CA ALA A 98 35.44 -1.87 27.38
C ALA A 98 34.64 -1.45 28.62
N ASP A 99 34.31 -2.40 29.52
CA ASP A 99 33.57 -2.15 30.75
C ASP A 99 33.96 -3.17 31.82
N ARG A 100 34.68 -2.70 32.85
CA ARG A 100 35.22 -3.55 33.92
C ARG A 100 34.15 -4.11 34.85
N ASP A 101 32.92 -3.61 34.78
CA ASP A 101 31.78 -4.10 35.53
C ASP A 101 31.03 -5.22 34.79
N LEU A 102 31.46 -5.55 33.56
CA LEU A 102 30.97 -6.69 32.78
C LEU A 102 31.96 -7.85 32.85
N THR A 103 31.45 -9.04 33.15
CA THR A 103 32.18 -10.32 33.01
C THR A 103 31.54 -11.15 31.91
N GLY A 104 32.30 -11.45 30.86
CA GLY A 104 31.87 -12.30 29.75
C GLY A 104 32.51 -13.68 29.81
N CYS A 105 31.85 -14.68 29.22
CA CYS A 105 32.39 -16.02 29.00
C CYS A 105 31.93 -16.56 27.64
N CYS A 106 32.77 -17.34 26.95
CA CYS A 106 32.37 -18.15 25.80
C CYS A 106 32.91 -19.57 25.91
N CYS A 107 32.17 -20.55 25.38
CA CYS A 107 32.62 -21.95 25.37
C CYS A 107 31.92 -22.77 24.26
N GLY A 108 32.57 -23.83 23.80
CA GLY A 108 32.19 -24.61 22.62
C GLY A 108 31.61 -25.99 22.94
N ARG A 109 30.94 -26.16 24.08
CA ARG A 109 30.28 -27.42 24.45
C ARG A 109 28.81 -27.18 24.79
N ASP A 110 28.00 -28.21 24.64
CA ASP A 110 26.57 -28.12 24.93
C ASP A 110 26.31 -27.55 26.33
N ASN A 111 25.53 -26.47 26.40
CA ASN A 111 25.09 -25.75 27.60
C ASN A 111 26.21 -25.36 28.56
N CYS A 112 27.44 -25.21 28.04
CA CYS A 112 28.59 -24.87 28.88
C CYS A 112 28.44 -23.49 29.54
N ASN A 113 27.64 -22.60 28.94
CA ASN A 113 27.40 -21.26 29.47
C ASN A 113 26.57 -21.22 30.76
N VAL A 114 25.86 -22.30 31.11
CA VAL A 114 25.06 -22.40 32.35
C VAL A 114 25.65 -23.36 33.38
N VAL A 115 26.85 -23.90 33.14
CA VAL A 115 27.52 -24.83 34.07
C VAL A 115 27.74 -24.17 35.43
N GLY A 116 27.33 -24.87 36.49
CA GLY A 116 27.44 -24.38 37.87
C GLY A 116 26.29 -23.46 38.31
N THR A 117 25.23 -23.34 37.50
CA THR A 117 24.00 -22.63 37.87
C THR A 117 22.87 -23.62 38.18
N ASN A 118 21.79 -23.13 38.82
CA ASN A 118 20.57 -23.92 39.07
C ASN A 118 19.56 -23.85 37.90
N ILE A 119 20.00 -23.44 36.71
CA ILE A 119 19.13 -23.31 35.54
C ILE A 119 18.75 -24.71 35.04
N ASN A 120 17.44 -24.95 34.89
CA ASN A 120 16.94 -26.20 34.36
C ASN A 120 17.14 -26.24 32.83
N THR A 121 18.06 -27.05 32.35
CA THR A 121 18.30 -27.26 30.90
C THR A 121 17.39 -28.33 30.30
N ASN A 122 16.49 -28.95 31.07
CA ASN A 122 15.52 -29.92 30.56
C ASN A 122 14.21 -29.27 30.06
N ILE A 123 14.25 -27.97 29.73
CA ILE A 123 13.12 -27.26 29.12
C ILE A 123 13.03 -27.73 27.67
N PRO A 124 11.85 -28.16 27.18
CA PRO A 124 11.71 -28.58 25.79
C PRO A 124 12.16 -27.46 24.85
N MET A 125 12.97 -27.80 23.85
CA MET A 125 13.35 -26.86 22.80
C MET A 125 12.09 -26.27 22.17
N ALA A 126 11.98 -24.93 22.15
CA ALA A 126 10.87 -24.25 21.51
C ALA A 126 10.78 -24.68 20.02
N PRO A 127 9.59 -25.06 19.52
CA PRO A 127 9.42 -25.44 18.12
C PRO A 127 9.72 -24.24 17.20
N PRO A 128 10.21 -24.48 15.97
CA PRO A 128 10.64 -23.42 15.05
C PRO A 128 9.53 -22.46 14.60
N GLU A 129 8.26 -22.78 14.87
CA GLU A 129 7.09 -21.95 14.52
C GLU A 129 6.63 -21.03 15.66
N GLU A 130 7.16 -21.20 16.88
CA GLU A 130 6.92 -20.23 17.95
C GLU A 130 8.09 -19.23 17.98
N PRO A 131 7.83 -17.92 17.98
CA PRO A 131 8.89 -16.93 18.16
C PRO A 131 9.67 -17.32 19.41
N ILE A 132 11.01 -17.35 19.29
CA ILE A 132 11.95 -17.49 20.42
C ILE A 132 11.37 -16.64 21.53
N THR A 133 11.12 -17.24 22.69
CA THR A 133 10.36 -16.67 23.81
C THR A 133 10.94 -15.33 24.24
N CYS A 134 10.61 -14.29 23.48
CA CYS A 134 10.66 -12.92 23.87
C CYS A 134 9.74 -12.87 25.09
N TYR A 135 10.11 -12.10 26.11
CA TYR A 135 9.21 -11.76 27.21
C TYR A 135 7.80 -11.56 26.64
N SER A 136 6.74 -12.11 27.27
CA SER A 136 5.41 -12.28 26.67
C SER A 136 4.69 -10.98 26.24
N ASP A 137 5.40 -9.86 26.24
CA ASP A 137 5.01 -8.53 25.77
C ASP A 137 6.15 -7.75 25.06
N MET A 138 7.13 -8.41 24.42
CA MET A 138 8.27 -7.73 23.77
C MET A 138 8.50 -8.10 22.29
N VAL A 139 7.53 -8.71 21.61
CA VAL A 139 7.64 -8.97 20.16
C VAL A 139 7.56 -7.66 19.37
N ASP A 140 8.58 -7.38 18.56
CA ASP A 140 8.73 -6.18 17.72
C ASP A 140 8.62 -4.85 18.50
N ARG A 141 9.07 -4.84 19.76
CA ARG A 141 9.10 -3.65 20.60
C ARG A 141 10.21 -3.70 21.65
N CYS A 142 10.53 -2.53 22.19
CA CYS A 142 11.32 -2.40 23.40
C CYS A 142 10.42 -2.20 24.62
N ASN A 143 10.84 -2.73 25.76
CA ASN A 143 10.20 -2.48 27.04
C ASN A 143 11.26 -2.26 28.13
N ASP A 144 10.92 -1.41 29.10
CA ASP A 144 11.71 -1.29 30.32
C ASP A 144 11.38 -2.48 31.22
N ILE A 145 12.35 -3.39 31.38
CA ILE A 145 12.27 -4.49 32.33
C ILE A 145 12.38 -3.94 33.76
N GLU A 146 13.18 -2.88 33.92
CA GLU A 146 13.22 -2.03 35.11
C GLU A 146 13.29 -0.55 34.66
N PRO A 147 12.32 0.30 35.06
CA PRO A 147 12.27 1.71 34.65
C PRO A 147 13.58 2.45 34.94
N GLY A 148 14.29 2.83 33.88
CA GLY A 148 15.54 3.59 33.97
C GLY A 148 16.79 2.81 34.35
N ILE A 149 16.74 1.47 34.43
CA ILE A 149 17.91 0.63 34.79
C ILE A 149 18.15 -0.47 33.75
N VAL A 150 17.12 -1.21 33.34
CA VAL A 150 17.24 -2.29 32.34
C VAL A 150 16.16 -2.15 31.29
N ARG A 151 16.58 -1.93 30.04
CA ARG A 151 15.70 -1.89 28.87
C ARG A 151 16.03 -3.05 27.94
N GLY A 152 15.02 -3.82 27.55
CA GLY A 152 15.13 -4.95 26.63
C GLY A 152 14.36 -4.69 25.35
N CYS A 153 14.87 -5.17 24.23
CA CYS A 153 14.23 -5.05 22.92
C CYS A 153 14.25 -6.40 22.21
N CYS A 154 13.15 -6.78 21.57
CA CYS A 154 13.12 -7.95 20.70
C CYS A 154 12.37 -7.65 19.40
N CYS A 155 12.72 -8.36 18.34
CA CYS A 155 12.11 -8.23 17.04
C CYS A 155 12.28 -9.49 16.20
N THR A 156 11.49 -9.59 15.15
CA THR A 156 11.31 -10.82 14.35
C THR A 156 11.91 -10.76 12.95
N THR A 157 12.42 -9.60 12.52
CA THR A 157 12.99 -9.39 11.17
C THR A 157 14.50 -9.16 11.20
N ASP A 158 15.19 -9.31 10.08
CA ASP A 158 16.63 -9.04 10.04
C ASP A 158 16.97 -7.56 10.34
N ALA A 159 18.06 -7.34 11.09
CA ALA A 159 18.61 -6.01 11.41
C ALA A 159 17.58 -4.99 11.96
N CYS A 160 16.54 -5.47 12.64
CA CYS A 160 15.56 -4.64 13.35
C CYS A 160 16.13 -3.92 14.58
N ILE A 161 17.30 -4.36 15.06
CA ILE A 161 18.11 -3.65 16.05
C ILE A 161 19.44 -3.34 15.40
N ASP A 162 19.78 -2.05 15.27
CA ASP A 162 21.05 -1.62 14.68
C ASP A 162 21.66 -0.48 15.51
N PRO A 163 22.67 -0.77 16.35
CA PRO A 163 23.33 0.23 17.18
C PRO A 163 24.30 1.14 16.40
N THR A 164 24.53 0.86 15.11
CA THR A 164 25.42 1.68 14.25
C THR A 164 24.71 2.90 13.66
N MET A 165 23.37 2.90 13.69
CA MET A 165 22.53 4.01 13.26
C MET A 165 22.53 5.15 14.29
N ASN A 166 22.25 6.37 13.83
CA ASN A 166 22.09 7.54 14.69
C ASN A 166 20.73 8.25 14.43
N PRO A 167 19.75 8.18 15.35
CA PRO A 167 19.78 7.38 16.58
C PRO A 167 19.82 5.86 16.30
N PRO A 168 20.28 5.04 17.27
CA PRO A 168 20.24 3.58 17.17
C PRO A 168 18.86 3.08 16.78
N LYS A 169 18.82 2.15 15.82
CA LYS A 169 17.58 1.51 15.39
C LYS A 169 17.15 0.51 16.46
N GLU A 170 15.92 0.68 16.94
CA GLU A 170 15.29 -0.16 17.94
C GLU A 170 14.02 -0.79 17.35
N PRO A 171 13.61 -1.99 17.81
CA PRO A 171 12.27 -2.51 17.61
C PRO A 171 11.28 -1.53 18.19
N ARG A 172 10.58 -0.82 17.33
CA ARG A 172 9.47 0.03 17.74
C ARG A 172 8.20 -0.63 17.26
N GLY A 173 7.14 -0.41 18.05
CA GLY A 173 5.79 -0.43 17.50
C GLY A 173 5.74 0.39 16.21
N PRO A 174 4.69 0.26 15.42
CA PRO A 174 4.75 0.56 13.99
C PRO A 174 5.23 2.00 13.74
N LEU A 175 6.23 2.15 12.85
CA LEU A 175 6.96 3.40 12.61
C LEU A 175 5.96 4.51 12.30
N SER A 176 6.02 5.63 13.02
CA SER A 176 5.14 6.76 12.73
C SER A 176 5.87 7.77 11.85
N CYS A 177 5.27 8.17 10.73
CA CYS A 177 5.86 9.12 9.78
C CYS A 177 4.97 10.34 9.63
N TYR A 178 5.61 11.50 9.41
CA TYR A 178 4.88 12.69 9.03
C TYR A 178 4.53 12.56 7.55
N VAL A 179 3.26 12.74 7.20
CA VAL A 179 2.80 12.75 5.80
C VAL A 179 2.11 14.07 5.52
N GLY A 180 2.55 14.74 4.45
CA GLY A 180 1.99 16.03 4.06
C GLY A 180 2.94 16.87 3.21
N LEU A 181 2.71 18.19 3.24
CA LEU A 181 3.37 19.15 2.37
C LEU A 181 3.82 20.38 3.14
N TYR A 182 5.04 20.82 2.88
CA TYR A 182 5.58 22.09 3.33
C TYR A 182 6.08 22.91 2.14
N SER A 183 5.61 24.15 2.03
CA SER A 183 6.15 25.15 1.10
C SER A 183 6.23 26.49 1.80
N ARG A 184 7.44 27.05 1.88
CA ARG A 184 7.63 28.39 2.44
C ARG A 184 7.07 29.48 1.52
N ALA A 185 7.23 29.34 0.21
CA ALA A 185 6.79 30.33 -0.76
C ALA A 185 5.26 30.44 -0.80
N ALA A 186 4.56 29.31 -0.73
CA ALA A 186 3.11 29.25 -0.69
C ALA A 186 2.51 29.38 0.73
N SER A 187 3.34 29.51 1.77
CA SER A 187 2.91 29.49 3.19
C SER A 187 2.08 28.25 3.56
N ILE A 188 2.49 27.09 3.04
CA ILE A 188 1.84 25.80 3.28
C ILE A 188 2.62 25.03 4.35
N SER A 189 1.91 24.55 5.36
CA SER A 189 2.41 23.57 6.34
C SER A 189 1.21 22.72 6.76
N VAL A 190 1.04 21.61 6.07
CA VAL A 190 -0.08 20.68 6.29
C VAL A 190 0.47 19.28 6.41
N GLY A 191 -0.05 18.51 7.35
CA GLY A 191 0.35 17.12 7.50
C GLY A 191 -0.25 16.45 8.72
N GLN A 192 -0.05 15.14 8.78
CA GLN A 192 -0.54 14.27 9.83
C GLN A 192 0.51 13.21 10.14
N GLU A 193 0.51 12.72 11.37
CA GLU A 193 1.26 11.52 11.73
C GLU A 193 0.47 10.29 11.28
N VAL A 194 1.13 9.37 10.58
CA VAL A 194 0.56 8.10 10.14
C VAL A 194 1.44 6.95 10.56
N VAL A 195 0.79 5.81 10.80
CA VAL A 195 1.49 4.55 11.00
C VAL A 195 1.98 4.04 9.64
N CYS A 196 3.25 3.64 9.58
CA CYS A 196 3.98 3.29 8.37
C CYS A 196 4.65 1.92 8.50
N ASP A 197 4.31 1.01 7.60
CA ASP A 197 4.95 -0.32 7.51
C ASP A 197 6.23 -0.30 6.64
N GLY A 198 6.60 0.89 6.14
CA GLY A 198 7.71 1.14 5.24
C GLY A 198 8.82 1.98 5.86
N HIS A 199 9.21 3.05 5.17
CA HIS A 199 10.13 4.08 5.70
C HIS A 199 9.45 5.43 5.64
N CYS A 200 9.82 6.32 6.56
CA CYS A 200 9.51 7.72 6.41
C CYS A 200 10.41 8.30 5.32
N ALA A 201 9.84 9.06 4.40
CA ALA A 201 10.56 9.67 3.30
C ALA A 201 10.24 11.15 3.18
N SER A 202 11.16 11.90 2.59
CA SER A 202 10.91 13.26 2.13
C SER A 202 11.41 13.44 0.72
N PHE A 203 10.65 14.19 -0.09
CA PHE A 203 10.94 14.50 -1.47
C PHE A 203 10.92 16.02 -1.64
N SER A 204 12.05 16.63 -1.97
CA SER A 204 12.21 18.09 -1.88
C SER A 204 12.93 18.68 -3.07
N ALA A 205 12.63 19.95 -3.36
CA ALA A 205 13.23 20.72 -4.43
C ALA A 205 13.17 22.22 -4.12
N ALA A 206 13.96 23.02 -4.82
CA ALA A 206 13.82 24.47 -4.81
C ALA A 206 13.05 24.92 -6.06
N VAL A 207 11.81 25.38 -5.89
CA VAL A 207 10.92 25.80 -6.99
C VAL A 207 10.32 27.17 -6.65
N ALA A 208 10.18 28.04 -7.64
CA ALA A 208 9.54 29.36 -7.52
C ALA A 208 10.09 30.27 -6.38
N GLY A 209 11.36 30.09 -5.98
CA GLY A 209 12.03 30.92 -4.97
C GLY A 209 11.87 30.44 -3.52
N GLY A 210 11.34 29.23 -3.29
CA GLY A 210 11.30 28.59 -1.97
C GLY A 210 11.52 27.08 -2.04
N ASP A 211 11.73 26.47 -0.86
CA ASP A 211 11.85 25.02 -0.73
C ASP A 211 10.44 24.40 -0.67
N ILE A 212 10.16 23.46 -1.56
CA ILE A 212 9.01 22.54 -1.49
C ILE A 212 9.48 21.22 -0.91
N VAL A 213 8.74 20.69 0.05
CA VAL A 213 9.05 19.43 0.71
C VAL A 213 7.78 18.62 0.86
N VAL A 214 7.78 17.44 0.27
CA VAL A 214 6.73 16.44 0.40
C VAL A 214 7.21 15.41 1.41
N PHE A 215 6.40 15.10 2.41
CA PHE A 215 6.69 14.09 3.42
C PHE A 215 5.78 12.89 3.22
N GLU A 216 6.34 11.69 3.26
CA GLU A 216 5.63 10.47 2.89
C GLU A 216 5.96 9.28 3.78
N CYS A 217 5.03 8.32 3.82
CA CYS A 217 5.34 6.93 4.11
C CYS A 217 5.49 6.19 2.78
N VAL A 218 6.64 5.57 2.54
CA VAL A 218 6.91 4.86 1.28
C VAL A 218 7.27 3.39 1.54
N PRO A 219 6.98 2.48 0.60
CA PRO A 219 7.44 1.11 0.69
C PRO A 219 8.97 1.00 0.84
N LYS A 220 9.43 -0.05 1.53
CA LYS A 220 10.87 -0.29 1.77
C LYS A 220 11.67 -0.36 0.47
N GLU A 221 11.07 -0.93 -0.58
CA GLU A 221 11.70 -1.11 -1.88
C GLU A 221 11.95 0.23 -2.60
N THR A 222 11.15 1.27 -2.30
CA THR A 222 11.36 2.63 -2.83
C THR A 222 12.68 3.19 -2.32
N CYS A 223 12.95 3.08 -1.02
CA CYS A 223 14.19 3.55 -0.41
C CYS A 223 15.40 2.70 -0.83
N GLN A 224 15.23 1.38 -0.91
CA GLN A 224 16.27 0.47 -1.39
C GLN A 224 16.68 0.78 -2.84
N ALA A 225 15.73 1.06 -3.73
CA ALA A 225 16.02 1.41 -5.13
C ALA A 225 16.80 2.72 -5.27
N LEU A 226 16.61 3.65 -4.34
CA LEU A 226 17.38 4.89 -4.27
C LEU A 226 18.64 4.78 -3.41
N THR A 227 18.92 3.59 -2.85
CA THR A 227 20.03 3.34 -1.93
C THR A 227 20.05 4.27 -0.70
N LEU A 228 18.87 4.66 -0.22
CA LEU A 228 18.70 5.58 0.91
C LEU A 228 18.44 4.79 2.21
N TYR A 229 19.38 4.88 3.15
CA TYR A 229 19.29 4.20 4.46
C TYR A 229 19.58 5.19 5.58
N ASN A 230 18.54 5.84 6.12
CA ASN A 230 18.68 6.97 7.05
C ASN A 230 19.57 8.08 6.47
N ASP A 231 19.44 8.34 5.17
CA ASP A 231 20.27 9.27 4.40
C ASP A 231 19.43 10.02 3.34
N CYS A 232 20.04 11.06 2.76
CA CYS A 232 19.49 11.93 1.74
C CYS A 232 20.43 12.01 0.53
N HIS A 233 19.91 11.79 -0.67
CA HIS A 233 20.66 11.97 -1.90
C HIS A 233 19.85 12.73 -2.95
N THR A 234 20.56 13.41 -3.86
CA THR A 234 19.93 13.93 -5.08
C THR A 234 19.49 12.76 -5.96
N VAL A 235 18.28 12.83 -6.49
CA VAL A 235 17.77 11.80 -7.41
C VAL A 235 18.60 11.85 -8.69
N GLN A 236 19.19 10.73 -9.10
CA GLN A 236 20.09 10.74 -10.27
C GLN A 236 19.40 11.16 -11.56
N ALA A 237 18.13 10.78 -11.70
CA ALA A 237 17.31 11.13 -12.85
C ALA A 237 16.88 12.61 -12.85
N ASP A 238 16.84 13.28 -11.69
CA ASP A 238 16.56 14.70 -11.54
C ASP A 238 17.34 15.29 -10.36
N ARG A 239 18.47 15.93 -10.64
CA ARG A 239 19.41 16.37 -9.60
C ARG A 239 18.95 17.61 -8.84
N ASP A 240 17.87 18.25 -9.27
CA ASP A 240 17.23 19.34 -8.52
C ASP A 240 16.31 18.80 -7.40
N ILE A 241 16.03 17.49 -7.43
CA ILE A 241 15.29 16.77 -6.39
C ILE A 241 16.25 16.14 -5.40
N THR A 242 16.00 16.37 -4.11
CA THR A 242 16.59 15.62 -3.00
C THR A 242 15.56 14.69 -2.38
N ALA A 243 15.86 13.40 -2.34
CA ALA A 243 15.07 12.38 -1.67
C ALA A 243 15.79 11.89 -0.41
N CYS A 244 15.06 11.74 0.68
CA CYS A 244 15.55 11.17 1.93
C CYS A 244 14.68 10.00 2.35
N CYS A 245 15.28 9.00 2.98
CA CYS A 245 14.54 7.92 3.64
C CYS A 245 15.12 7.65 5.03
N CYS A 246 14.25 7.35 5.98
CA CYS A 246 14.64 7.00 7.33
C CYS A 246 13.62 6.08 8.02
N ASP A 247 14.11 5.26 8.93
CA ASP A 247 13.35 4.35 9.79
C ASP A 247 13.88 4.35 11.24
N ASN A 248 14.86 5.20 11.53
CA ASN A 248 15.56 5.26 12.81
C ASN A 248 14.79 6.02 13.91
N ALA A 249 13.75 6.81 13.58
CA ALA A 249 12.92 7.56 14.52
C ALA A 249 11.53 7.86 13.98
N ASN A 250 10.55 8.02 14.86
CA ASN A 250 9.24 8.54 14.45
C ASN A 250 9.41 9.96 13.90
N ASN A 251 8.71 10.27 12.82
CA ASN A 251 8.75 11.55 12.11
C ASN A 251 10.18 11.98 11.72
N CYS A 252 11.09 11.01 11.52
CA CYS A 252 12.48 11.29 11.16
C CYS A 252 12.59 12.07 9.84
N ASN A 253 11.61 11.92 8.94
CA ASN A 253 11.53 12.64 7.68
C ASN A 253 11.18 14.14 7.83
N ALA A 254 10.62 14.53 8.98
CA ALA A 254 10.22 15.90 9.28
C ALA A 254 11.05 16.55 10.40
N ALA A 255 12.06 15.86 10.95
CA ALA A 255 12.80 16.30 12.15
C ALA A 255 13.48 17.67 12.04
N SER A 256 13.77 18.14 10.81
CA SER A 256 14.38 19.45 10.56
C SER A 256 13.38 20.59 10.36
N TYR A 257 12.08 20.31 10.46
CA TYR A 257 11.01 21.26 10.17
C TYR A 257 10.19 21.55 11.42
N TRP A 258 9.84 22.84 11.59
CA TRP A 258 8.90 23.26 12.62
C TRP A 258 7.47 23.19 12.08
N LEU A 259 6.98 21.96 11.93
CA LEU A 259 5.60 21.65 11.55
C LEU A 259 4.84 21.54 12.87
N GLY A 260 3.75 22.31 13.06
CA GLY A 260 2.98 22.27 14.31
C GLY A 260 2.50 20.86 14.68
N ASP A 261 1.89 20.71 15.87
CA ASP A 261 1.48 19.39 16.35
C ASP A 261 0.64 18.64 15.29
N PRO A 262 1.12 17.49 14.80
CA PRO A 262 0.40 16.76 13.76
C PRO A 262 -0.96 16.31 14.30
N ASN A 263 -1.99 16.38 13.44
CA ASN A 263 -3.29 15.83 13.81
C ASN A 263 -3.16 14.33 14.12
N PRO A 264 -3.91 13.80 15.10
CA PRO A 264 -3.90 12.39 15.41
C PRO A 264 -4.44 11.56 14.24
N TYR A 265 -3.90 10.36 14.05
CA TYR A 265 -4.31 9.43 13.01
C TYR A 265 -5.81 9.11 13.08
N VAL A 266 -6.54 9.40 12.01
CA VAL A 266 -7.91 8.93 11.78
C VAL A 266 -7.83 7.87 10.69
N GLY A 267 -7.95 6.61 11.08
CA GLY A 267 -7.89 5.50 10.13
C GLY A 267 -9.14 5.44 9.25
N ASP A 268 -8.94 5.42 7.94
CA ASP A 268 -9.99 5.20 6.94
C ASP A 268 -9.99 3.74 6.43
N PHE A 269 -11.08 3.37 5.75
CA PHE A 269 -11.15 2.08 5.05
C PHE A 269 -10.05 2.01 4.00
N PRO A 270 -9.30 0.90 3.92
CA PRO A 270 -8.18 0.80 2.99
C PRO A 270 -8.65 0.81 1.55
N ILE A 271 -8.06 1.69 0.74
CA ILE A 271 -8.23 1.73 -0.73
C ILE A 271 -6.92 1.31 -1.43
N ALA A 272 -6.99 0.91 -2.69
CA ALA A 272 -5.83 0.56 -3.49
C ALA A 272 -5.24 1.80 -4.19
N CYS A 273 -3.99 2.15 -3.88
CA CYS A 273 -3.29 3.29 -4.47
C CYS A 273 -2.00 2.86 -5.17
N TYR A 274 -1.64 3.58 -6.22
CA TYR A 274 -0.37 3.36 -6.90
C TYR A 274 0.76 4.02 -6.10
N SER A 275 1.87 3.31 -5.91
CA SER A 275 3.05 3.84 -5.21
C SER A 275 4.31 3.74 -6.07
N GLY A 276 5.10 4.82 -6.08
CA GLY A 276 6.39 4.89 -6.76
C GLY A 276 6.81 6.32 -7.07
N ILE A 277 8.04 6.50 -7.51
CA ILE A 277 8.57 7.79 -7.97
C ILE A 277 8.84 7.69 -9.46
N ARG A 278 8.34 8.67 -10.22
CA ARG A 278 8.62 8.82 -11.65
C ARG A 278 9.32 10.14 -11.94
N VAL A 279 10.18 10.10 -12.95
CA VAL A 279 10.81 11.29 -13.53
C VAL A 279 10.55 11.27 -15.04
N ASN A 280 10.00 12.37 -15.58
CA ASN A 280 9.59 12.51 -16.98
C ASN A 280 8.71 11.34 -17.47
N GLY A 281 7.78 10.91 -16.63
CA GLY A 281 6.84 9.83 -16.93
C GLY A 281 7.42 8.42 -16.82
N GLN A 282 8.69 8.25 -16.41
CA GLN A 282 9.33 6.95 -16.24
C GLN A 282 9.59 6.65 -14.76
N PHE A 283 9.23 5.45 -14.31
CA PHE A 283 9.50 5.01 -12.94
C PHE A 283 11.00 4.82 -12.71
N ILE A 284 11.49 5.42 -11.64
CA ILE A 284 12.88 5.26 -11.17
C ILE A 284 12.97 4.39 -9.90
N THR A 285 11.82 4.10 -9.28
CA THR A 285 11.68 3.14 -8.20
C THR A 285 10.71 2.03 -8.61
N PRO A 286 10.74 0.85 -7.95
CA PRO A 286 9.70 -0.16 -8.12
C PRO A 286 8.31 0.44 -7.93
N ALA A 287 7.44 0.16 -8.89
CA ALA A 287 6.10 0.71 -8.95
C ALA A 287 5.10 -0.41 -8.61
N LYS A 288 4.21 -0.17 -7.64
CA LYS A 288 3.26 -1.20 -7.18
C LYS A 288 1.98 -0.62 -6.61
N TRP A 289 0.94 -1.45 -6.58
CA TRP A 289 -0.26 -1.18 -5.80
C TRP A 289 0.02 -1.39 -4.31
N ILE A 290 -0.44 -0.45 -3.48
CA ILE A 290 -0.40 -0.51 -2.02
C ILE A 290 -1.81 -0.35 -1.45
N ALA A 291 -2.04 -0.91 -0.26
CA ALA A 291 -3.20 -0.56 0.55
C ALA A 291 -2.93 0.80 1.23
N CYS A 292 -3.89 1.70 1.15
CA CYS A 292 -3.81 3.06 1.65
C CYS A 292 -4.94 3.33 2.62
N HIS A 293 -4.60 3.73 3.85
CA HIS A 293 -5.56 4.15 4.87
C HIS A 293 -5.75 5.67 4.83
N GLY A 294 -6.29 6.15 3.71
CA GLY A 294 -6.44 7.56 3.37
C GLY A 294 -6.82 7.70 1.90
N ASP A 295 -6.34 8.75 1.25
CA ASP A 295 -6.55 9.03 -0.17
C ASP A 295 -5.32 8.66 -0.98
N CYS A 296 -5.52 8.24 -2.24
CA CYS A 296 -4.41 8.14 -3.17
C CYS A 296 -3.93 9.55 -3.50
N ALA A 297 -2.62 9.76 -3.44
CA ALA A 297 -1.99 11.05 -3.66
C ALA A 297 -0.95 10.99 -4.77
N SER A 298 -0.88 12.06 -5.55
CA SER A 298 0.24 12.37 -6.42
C SER A 298 0.68 13.80 -6.16
N ILE A 299 2.00 14.00 -6.05
CA ILE A 299 2.61 15.33 -6.04
C ILE A 299 3.66 15.37 -7.14
N MET A 300 3.45 16.25 -8.11
CA MET A 300 4.35 16.50 -9.22
C MET A 300 5.05 17.84 -9.04
N ILE A 301 6.37 17.81 -9.07
CA ILE A 301 7.27 18.96 -9.00
C ILE A 301 7.93 19.12 -10.37
N ASN A 302 7.74 20.28 -10.98
CA ASN A 302 8.40 20.66 -12.21
C ASN A 302 9.68 21.44 -11.88
N THR A 303 10.80 20.94 -12.38
CA THR A 303 12.15 21.46 -12.18
C THR A 303 12.78 21.81 -13.54
N THR A 304 14.02 22.31 -13.54
CA THR A 304 14.74 22.67 -14.77
C THR A 304 16.20 22.27 -14.65
N MET A 305 16.57 21.16 -15.30
CA MET A 305 17.96 20.76 -15.43
C MET A 305 18.59 21.34 -16.70
N ALA A 306 19.92 21.31 -16.81
CA ALA A 306 20.69 21.83 -17.96
C ALA A 306 20.27 21.26 -19.34
N MET A 307 19.47 20.19 -19.37
CA MET A 307 18.95 19.54 -20.58
C MET A 307 17.50 19.92 -20.93
N GLY A 308 16.79 20.70 -20.09
CA GLY A 308 15.42 21.13 -20.33
C GLY A 308 14.51 21.06 -19.10
N PRO A 309 13.21 21.39 -19.25
CA PRO A 309 12.22 21.22 -18.19
C PRO A 309 12.08 19.75 -17.82
N MET A 310 11.94 19.49 -16.53
CA MET A 310 11.88 18.17 -15.93
C MET A 310 10.64 18.09 -15.03
N SER A 311 10.10 16.88 -14.86
CA SER A 311 8.95 16.62 -13.99
C SER A 311 9.23 15.40 -13.13
N ALA A 312 9.22 15.59 -11.82
CA ALA A 312 9.38 14.51 -10.86
C ALA A 312 8.07 14.36 -10.08
N GLU A 313 7.52 13.16 -10.04
CA GLU A 313 6.25 12.89 -9.37
C GLU A 313 6.40 11.73 -8.39
N ILE A 314 5.94 11.94 -7.17
CA ILE A 314 5.77 10.91 -6.15
C ILE A 314 4.30 10.49 -6.10
N LEU A 315 4.06 9.19 -6.18
CA LEU A 315 2.75 8.56 -6.04
C LEU A 315 2.71 7.75 -4.77
N THR A 316 1.67 7.93 -3.95
CA THR A 316 1.57 7.29 -2.63
C THR A 316 0.18 7.50 -2.00
N CYS A 317 0.10 7.35 -0.69
CA CYS A 317 -1.08 7.52 0.16
C CYS A 317 -0.93 8.75 1.04
N HIS A 318 -1.90 9.67 1.03
CA HIS A 318 -2.00 10.77 1.99
C HIS A 318 -3.19 10.59 2.92
N PRO A 319 -3.13 11.08 4.17
CA PRO A 319 -4.33 11.22 4.98
C PRO A 319 -5.36 12.09 4.27
N ALA A 320 -6.64 11.69 4.31
CA ALA A 320 -7.74 12.50 3.75
C ALA A 320 -7.76 13.92 4.34
N SER A 321 -7.33 14.10 5.59
CA SER A 321 -7.22 15.42 6.23
C SER A 321 -6.22 16.35 5.53
N VAL A 322 -5.13 15.82 4.96
CA VAL A 322 -4.12 16.58 4.20
C VAL A 322 -4.71 16.99 2.85
N CYS A 323 -5.33 16.05 2.15
CA CYS A 323 -5.99 16.30 0.86
C CYS A 323 -7.11 17.36 0.99
N ASN A 324 -7.90 17.31 2.06
CA ASN A 324 -8.92 18.31 2.37
C ASN A 324 -8.33 19.69 2.69
N GLN A 325 -7.26 19.76 3.49
CA GLN A 325 -6.58 21.03 3.81
C GLN A 325 -5.94 21.69 2.60
N LEU A 326 -5.43 20.88 1.66
CA LEU A 326 -4.91 21.35 0.37
C LEU A 326 -6.01 21.70 -0.64
N GLY A 327 -7.29 21.37 -0.35
CA GLY A 327 -8.41 21.64 -1.24
C GLY A 327 -8.40 20.79 -2.52
N ILE A 328 -7.79 19.60 -2.47
CA ILE A 328 -7.59 18.70 -3.62
C ILE A 328 -8.28 17.34 -3.46
N ALA A 329 -9.22 17.21 -2.50
CA ALA A 329 -10.01 15.99 -2.34
C ALA A 329 -10.80 15.67 -3.63
N ASP A 330 -10.62 14.46 -4.15
CA ASP A 330 -11.15 13.97 -5.44
C ASP A 330 -10.86 14.91 -6.64
N ASN A 331 -9.74 15.63 -6.59
CA ASN A 331 -9.38 16.62 -7.59
C ASN A 331 -7.85 16.76 -7.75
N CYS A 332 -7.45 17.46 -8.81
CA CYS A 332 -6.08 17.92 -9.01
C CYS A 332 -6.04 19.45 -9.02
N ALA A 333 -5.02 20.04 -8.39
CA ALA A 333 -4.82 21.48 -8.43
C ALA A 333 -3.33 21.86 -8.44
N PRO A 334 -2.96 23.00 -9.03
CA PRO A 334 -1.66 23.61 -8.78
C PRO A 334 -1.60 24.05 -7.32
N VAL A 335 -0.55 23.62 -6.61
CA VAL A 335 -0.29 24.03 -5.23
C VAL A 335 0.48 25.35 -5.21
N GLU A 336 1.48 25.45 -6.10
CA GLU A 336 2.19 26.68 -6.40
C GLU A 336 2.78 26.64 -7.81
N ALA A 337 3.47 27.70 -8.24
CA ALA A 337 4.09 27.72 -9.56
C ALA A 337 5.11 26.59 -9.68
N GLY A 338 4.86 25.64 -10.58
CA GLY A 338 5.73 24.48 -10.79
C GLY A 338 5.41 23.26 -9.90
N VAL A 339 4.40 23.31 -9.03
CA VAL A 339 3.98 22.18 -8.21
C VAL A 339 2.49 21.93 -8.37
N SER A 340 2.11 20.70 -8.67
CA SER A 340 0.71 20.26 -8.73
C SER A 340 0.51 19.02 -7.89
N ALA A 341 -0.66 18.92 -7.25
CA ALA A 341 -1.02 17.76 -6.45
C ALA A 341 -2.43 17.27 -6.79
N CYS A 342 -2.64 15.98 -6.63
CA CYS A 342 -3.92 15.31 -6.82
C CYS A 342 -4.21 14.41 -5.63
N CYS A 343 -5.45 14.38 -5.16
CA CYS A 343 -5.93 13.37 -4.22
C CYS A 343 -7.26 12.76 -4.64
N CYS A 344 -7.53 11.52 -4.21
CA CYS A 344 -8.84 10.89 -4.38
C CYS A 344 -9.06 9.70 -3.44
N GLY A 345 -10.30 9.55 -3.00
CA GLY A 345 -10.71 8.61 -1.95
C GLY A 345 -11.26 7.28 -2.46
N TYR A 346 -10.84 6.82 -3.64
CA TYR A 346 -11.35 5.56 -4.22
C TYR A 346 -10.26 4.75 -4.92
N ASP A 347 -10.47 3.44 -4.99
CA ASP A 347 -9.53 2.49 -5.59
C ASP A 347 -9.04 2.93 -6.98
N ALA A 348 -7.72 2.88 -7.18
CA ALA A 348 -7.06 3.09 -8.46
C ALA A 348 -7.46 4.42 -9.15
N CYS A 349 -7.76 5.44 -8.36
CA CYS A 349 -8.17 6.75 -8.85
C CYS A 349 -7.02 7.55 -9.48
N ILE A 350 -5.78 7.26 -9.09
CA ILE A 350 -4.55 7.69 -9.75
C ILE A 350 -3.84 6.44 -10.28
N ASP A 351 -3.65 6.36 -11.60
CA ASP A 351 -2.94 5.26 -12.26
C ASP A 351 -2.07 5.83 -13.40
N PRO A 352 -0.77 6.03 -13.16
CA PRO A 352 0.15 6.60 -14.15
C PRO A 352 0.58 5.57 -15.20
N THR A 353 0.15 4.31 -15.12
CA THR A 353 0.46 3.27 -16.12
C THR A 353 -0.56 3.21 -17.25
N ARG A 354 -1.66 3.95 -17.11
CA ARG A 354 -2.72 4.05 -18.13
C ARG A 354 -2.33 5.03 -19.22
N PHE A 355 -2.95 4.87 -20.40
CA PHE A 355 -2.82 5.81 -21.49
C PHE A 355 -4.20 6.39 -21.89
N PRO A 356 -4.41 7.72 -21.72
CA PRO A 356 -3.56 8.65 -20.99
C PRO A 356 -3.51 8.32 -19.49
N ASN A 357 -2.54 8.89 -18.77
CA ASN A 357 -2.41 8.70 -17.32
C ASN A 357 -3.70 9.12 -16.62
N LYS A 358 -4.11 8.34 -15.63
CA LYS A 358 -5.35 8.57 -14.91
C LYS A 358 -5.11 9.41 -13.66
N TYR A 359 -5.90 10.47 -13.53
CA TYR A 359 -5.93 11.39 -12.39
C TYR A 359 -7.37 11.80 -12.06
N PRO A 360 -7.66 12.21 -10.81
CA PRO A 360 -8.96 12.71 -10.41
C PRO A 360 -9.23 14.14 -10.93
N GLY A 361 -10.46 14.64 -10.74
CA GLY A 361 -10.83 16.04 -11.02
C GLY A 361 -11.59 16.29 -12.32
N ASP A 362 -11.48 15.41 -13.32
CA ASP A 362 -12.30 15.50 -14.52
C ASP A 362 -13.53 14.58 -14.37
N PRO A 363 -14.77 15.14 -14.33
CA PRO A 363 -15.96 14.31 -14.27
C PRO A 363 -16.06 13.48 -15.55
N LEU A 364 -15.81 12.18 -15.43
CA LEU A 364 -15.76 11.23 -16.53
C LEU A 364 -17.07 11.27 -17.30
N LYS A 365 -16.96 11.55 -18.59
CA LYS A 365 -18.07 11.45 -19.52
C LYS A 365 -18.00 10.16 -20.29
N CYS A 366 -19.10 9.45 -20.37
CA CYS A 366 -19.18 8.22 -21.15
C CYS A 366 -20.30 8.31 -22.15
N TYR A 367 -20.11 7.62 -23.27
CA TYR A 367 -21.18 7.40 -24.21
C TYR A 367 -22.10 6.33 -23.62
N VAL A 368 -23.39 6.63 -23.57
CA VAL A 368 -24.42 5.68 -23.14
C VAL A 368 -25.40 5.52 -24.28
N GLY A 369 -25.69 4.29 -24.67
CA GLY A 369 -26.43 4.04 -25.90
C GLY A 369 -26.42 2.60 -26.37
N PHE A 370 -26.82 2.44 -27.61
CA PHE A 370 -26.94 1.18 -28.32
C PHE A 370 -26.50 1.35 -29.77
N GLN A 371 -25.75 0.37 -30.25
CA GLN A 371 -25.33 0.26 -31.63
C GLN A 371 -25.64 -1.15 -32.15
N SER A 372 -26.14 -1.24 -33.37
CA SER A 372 -26.31 -2.50 -34.08
C SER A 372 -26.02 -2.35 -35.57
N THR A 373 -25.44 -3.37 -36.20
CA THR A 373 -25.26 -3.42 -37.66
C THR A 373 -26.54 -3.79 -38.43
N TYR A 374 -27.65 -4.06 -37.74
CA TYR A 374 -28.91 -4.47 -38.34
C TYR A 374 -29.51 -3.42 -39.29
N ASN A 375 -30.05 -3.86 -40.43
CA ASN A 375 -30.80 -3.03 -41.40
C ASN A 375 -30.16 -1.67 -41.77
N GLY A 376 -28.84 -1.65 -42.00
CA GLY A 376 -28.14 -0.43 -42.44
C GLY A 376 -27.52 0.39 -41.30
N GLY A 377 -27.55 -0.13 -40.07
CA GLY A 377 -26.92 0.48 -38.90
C GLY A 377 -27.91 1.26 -38.05
N ILE A 378 -27.97 0.93 -36.76
CA ILE A 378 -28.69 1.68 -35.75
C ILE A 378 -27.66 2.17 -34.75
N THR A 379 -27.60 3.48 -34.51
CA THR A 379 -26.79 4.07 -33.44
C THR A 379 -27.64 5.10 -32.72
N VAL A 380 -27.89 4.88 -31.43
CA VAL A 380 -28.58 5.82 -30.55
C VAL A 380 -27.81 5.95 -29.26
N GLY A 381 -27.50 7.16 -28.86
CA GLY A 381 -26.84 7.39 -27.58
C GLY A 381 -26.63 8.87 -27.28
N SER A 382 -25.97 9.12 -26.17
CA SER A 382 -25.60 10.45 -25.69
C SER A 382 -24.38 10.34 -24.80
N GLU A 383 -23.58 11.40 -24.74
CA GLU A 383 -22.60 11.60 -23.69
C GLU A 383 -23.31 11.94 -22.36
N VAL A 384 -22.87 11.34 -21.26
CA VAL A 384 -23.32 11.68 -19.90
C VAL A 384 -22.20 11.59 -18.88
N TYR A 385 -22.33 12.34 -17.80
CA TYR A 385 -21.45 12.22 -16.63
C TYR A 385 -21.73 10.91 -15.90
N CYS A 386 -20.68 10.13 -15.66
CA CYS A 386 -20.78 8.85 -14.97
C CYS A 386 -20.13 8.91 -13.58
N ASN A 387 -20.86 8.48 -12.56
CA ASN A 387 -20.31 8.15 -11.25
C ASN A 387 -19.85 6.68 -11.25
N GLY A 388 -18.75 6.39 -11.93
CA GLY A 388 -18.28 5.03 -12.19
C GLY A 388 -17.22 4.97 -13.28
N MET A 389 -17.31 3.96 -14.15
CA MET A 389 -16.48 3.80 -15.35
C MET A 389 -17.38 3.82 -16.60
N CYS A 390 -16.78 4.12 -17.75
CA CYS A 390 -17.43 3.90 -19.02
C CYS A 390 -17.42 2.41 -19.34
N GLY A 391 -18.59 1.82 -19.52
CA GLY A 391 -18.75 0.41 -19.83
C GLY A 391 -19.30 0.16 -21.22
N ALA A 392 -18.95 -1.00 -21.79
CA ALA A 392 -19.58 -1.51 -22.99
C ALA A 392 -19.71 -3.04 -22.95
N LEU A 393 -20.77 -3.56 -23.58
CA LEU A 393 -20.93 -4.99 -23.87
C LEU A 393 -21.12 -5.15 -25.38
N ASN A 394 -20.38 -6.08 -25.96
CA ASN A 394 -20.40 -6.41 -27.37
C ASN A 394 -20.77 -7.88 -27.54
N ALA A 395 -21.66 -8.19 -28.49
CA ALA A 395 -22.04 -9.56 -28.80
C ALA A 395 -22.48 -9.69 -30.26
N MET A 396 -22.36 -10.91 -30.79
CA MET A 396 -22.94 -11.29 -32.08
C MET A 396 -24.29 -11.97 -31.87
N VAL A 397 -25.35 -11.40 -32.46
CA VAL A 397 -26.70 -11.98 -32.44
C VAL A 397 -27.19 -12.11 -33.87
N ASN A 398 -27.46 -13.34 -34.31
CA ASN A 398 -27.94 -13.64 -35.67
C ASN A 398 -27.09 -13.01 -36.79
N GLY A 399 -25.76 -13.01 -36.63
CA GLY A 399 -24.85 -12.43 -37.61
C GLY A 399 -24.74 -10.89 -37.56
N GLN A 400 -25.41 -10.24 -36.60
CA GLN A 400 -25.33 -8.79 -36.39
C GLN A 400 -24.49 -8.48 -35.16
N ASN A 401 -23.60 -7.51 -35.32
CA ASN A 401 -22.81 -7.01 -34.20
C ASN A 401 -23.65 -6.01 -33.42
N ILE A 402 -23.73 -6.21 -32.11
CA ILE A 402 -24.49 -5.36 -31.19
C ILE A 402 -23.56 -4.89 -30.09
N THR A 403 -23.56 -3.58 -29.84
CA THR A 403 -22.83 -2.97 -28.73
C THR A 403 -23.78 -2.14 -27.89
N THR A 404 -23.81 -2.38 -26.58
CA THR A 404 -24.49 -1.51 -25.62
C THR A 404 -23.45 -0.77 -24.80
N TYR A 405 -23.65 0.52 -24.66
CA TYR A 405 -22.77 1.42 -23.91
C TYR A 405 -23.50 1.90 -22.66
N MET A 406 -22.79 2.04 -21.54
CA MET A 406 -23.39 2.40 -20.25
C MET A 406 -22.37 3.06 -19.31
N CYS A 407 -22.87 3.81 -18.31
CA CYS A 407 -22.10 4.02 -17.10
C CYS A 407 -22.13 2.71 -16.30
N THR A 408 -20.97 2.23 -15.87
CA THR A 408 -20.86 1.00 -15.09
C THR A 408 -20.29 1.28 -13.71
N PRO A 409 -20.90 0.78 -12.62
CA PRO A 409 -20.32 0.84 -11.30
C PRO A 409 -18.92 0.24 -11.27
N ARG A 410 -17.99 0.90 -10.57
CA ARG A 410 -16.62 0.40 -10.37
C ARG A 410 -16.61 -1.03 -9.79
N SER A 411 -17.60 -1.35 -8.95
CA SER A 411 -17.77 -2.68 -8.35
C SER A 411 -18.06 -3.79 -9.37
N ILE A 412 -18.80 -3.51 -10.44
CA ILE A 412 -19.05 -4.46 -11.54
C ILE A 412 -17.76 -4.66 -12.34
N CYS A 413 -17.09 -3.56 -12.71
CA CYS A 413 -15.83 -3.62 -13.45
C CYS A 413 -14.79 -4.43 -12.69
N ARG A 414 -14.69 -4.25 -11.35
CA ARG A 414 -13.81 -5.03 -10.49
C ARG A 414 -14.19 -6.51 -10.39
N GLN A 415 -15.48 -6.81 -10.17
CA GLN A 415 -15.97 -8.21 -10.09
C GLN A 415 -15.67 -9.01 -11.36
N LEU A 416 -15.64 -8.33 -12.50
CA LEU A 416 -15.36 -8.92 -13.81
C LEU A 416 -13.91 -8.67 -14.28
N GLU A 417 -13.09 -8.04 -13.44
CA GLU A 417 -11.70 -7.66 -13.71
C GLU A 417 -11.49 -6.85 -15.01
N LEU A 418 -12.49 -6.07 -15.41
CA LEU A 418 -12.51 -5.31 -16.67
C LEU A 418 -11.70 -4.01 -16.56
N TYR A 419 -10.60 -3.90 -17.30
CA TYR A 419 -9.76 -2.70 -17.33
C TYR A 419 -9.19 -2.38 -18.72
N ASP A 420 -9.80 -1.42 -19.42
CA ASP A 420 -9.46 -0.91 -20.76
C ASP A 420 -9.41 -1.91 -21.91
N THR A 421 -9.62 -3.18 -21.60
CA THR A 421 -9.50 -4.31 -22.52
C THR A 421 -10.82 -5.04 -22.61
N TRP A 422 -11.19 -5.43 -23.83
CA TRP A 422 -12.34 -6.29 -24.06
C TRP A 422 -12.05 -7.70 -23.55
N MET A 423 -12.92 -8.22 -22.70
CA MET A 423 -12.81 -9.59 -22.19
C MET A 423 -14.14 -10.34 -22.28
N PRO A 424 -14.11 -11.64 -22.62
CA PRO A 424 -15.31 -12.45 -22.65
C PRO A 424 -15.90 -12.62 -21.24
N LEU A 425 -17.23 -12.61 -21.11
CA LEU A 425 -17.87 -12.83 -19.81
C LEU A 425 -17.65 -14.28 -19.33
N PRO A 426 -17.49 -14.52 -18.02
CA PRO A 426 -17.18 -15.85 -17.49
C PRO A 426 -18.20 -16.96 -17.83
N ARG A 427 -19.48 -16.59 -18.01
CA ARG A 427 -20.58 -17.53 -18.29
C ARG A 427 -21.18 -17.42 -19.69
N ASP A 428 -20.77 -16.43 -20.47
CA ASP A 428 -21.21 -16.26 -21.86
C ASP A 428 -20.06 -15.68 -22.67
N ARG A 429 -19.27 -16.56 -23.27
CA ARG A 429 -18.05 -16.17 -23.99
C ARG A 429 -18.33 -15.51 -25.33
N GLU A 430 -19.57 -15.55 -25.81
CA GLU A 430 -19.99 -14.81 -27.02
C GLU A 430 -20.17 -13.31 -26.73
N VAL A 431 -20.27 -12.95 -25.45
CA VAL A 431 -20.37 -11.56 -25.00
C VAL A 431 -19.02 -11.12 -24.48
N SER A 432 -18.47 -10.06 -25.09
CA SER A 432 -17.30 -9.36 -24.57
C SER A 432 -17.73 -8.11 -23.81
N ALA A 433 -17.02 -7.79 -22.74
CA ALA A 433 -17.26 -6.64 -21.89
C ALA A 433 -16.01 -5.77 -21.77
N LEU A 434 -16.21 -4.48 -21.55
CA LEU A 434 -15.16 -3.49 -21.35
C LEU A 434 -15.60 -2.53 -20.24
N CYS A 435 -14.66 -2.14 -19.38
CA CYS A 435 -14.74 -0.96 -18.54
C CYS A 435 -13.48 -0.12 -18.71
N CYS A 436 -13.62 1.20 -18.70
CA CYS A 436 -12.51 2.14 -18.79
C CYS A 436 -12.88 3.46 -18.13
N ASP A 437 -11.89 4.21 -17.65
CA ASP A 437 -12.10 5.54 -17.09
C ASP A 437 -10.92 6.50 -17.31
N ASN A 438 -10.04 6.20 -18.27
CA ASN A 438 -8.85 7.01 -18.51
C ASN A 438 -9.13 8.29 -19.32
N PHE A 439 -10.23 8.32 -20.08
CA PHE A 439 -10.62 9.48 -20.88
C PHE A 439 -12.11 9.42 -21.23
N ASN A 440 -12.67 10.56 -21.64
CA ASN A 440 -14.08 10.66 -22.02
C ASN A 440 -14.42 9.74 -23.19
N ASN A 441 -15.55 9.04 -23.09
CA ASN A 441 -16.06 8.11 -24.10
C ASN A 441 -15.10 6.96 -24.44
N CYS A 442 -14.20 6.59 -23.52
CA CYS A 442 -13.25 5.50 -23.74
C CYS A 442 -13.91 4.13 -24.03
N ASN A 443 -15.19 3.98 -23.72
CA ASN A 443 -15.98 2.78 -24.00
C ASN A 443 -16.41 2.67 -25.47
N VAL A 444 -16.20 3.72 -26.27
CA VAL A 444 -16.44 3.73 -27.72
C VAL A 444 -15.15 3.42 -28.44
N ARG A 445 -15.08 2.24 -29.06
CA ARG A 445 -13.94 1.82 -29.90
C ARG A 445 -14.24 1.88 -31.40
N ASP A 446 -15.52 1.98 -31.76
CA ASP A 446 -15.94 2.10 -33.15
C ASP A 446 -15.95 3.58 -33.58
N PRO A 447 -15.13 3.99 -34.56
CA PRO A 447 -15.05 5.38 -35.00
C PRO A 447 -16.32 5.87 -35.72
N SER A 448 -17.25 4.99 -36.08
CA SER A 448 -18.54 5.37 -36.69
C SER A 448 -19.57 5.88 -35.67
N VAL A 449 -19.30 5.76 -34.37
CA VAL A 449 -20.19 6.26 -33.32
C VAL A 449 -19.90 7.75 -33.08
N ASP A 450 -20.91 8.58 -33.35
CA ASP A 450 -20.84 10.01 -33.04
C ASP A 450 -20.98 10.25 -31.53
N THR A 451 -19.86 10.59 -30.90
CA THR A 451 -19.79 10.93 -29.47
C THR A 451 -20.00 12.42 -29.21
N THR A 452 -20.20 13.25 -30.24
CA THR A 452 -20.35 14.71 -30.12
C THR A 452 -21.77 15.14 -29.76
N MET A 453 -22.70 14.20 -29.65
CA MET A 453 -24.07 14.49 -29.21
C MET A 453 -24.04 15.11 -27.81
N PRO A 454 -24.58 16.33 -27.63
CA PRO A 454 -24.37 17.13 -26.43
C PRO A 454 -24.96 16.45 -25.20
N VAL A 455 -24.25 16.58 -24.07
CA VAL A 455 -24.71 16.19 -22.74
C VAL A 455 -26.09 16.80 -22.50
N ARG A 456 -27.14 15.98 -22.52
CA ARG A 456 -28.48 16.45 -22.17
C ARG A 456 -28.57 16.59 -20.66
N SER A 457 -29.13 17.72 -20.21
CA SER A 457 -29.24 18.09 -18.81
C SER A 457 -29.77 16.95 -17.96
N LEU A 458 -29.12 16.72 -16.81
CA LEU A 458 -29.57 15.81 -15.77
C LEU A 458 -31.05 16.10 -15.44
N PRO A 459 -31.90 15.07 -15.23
CA PRO A 459 -33.20 15.28 -14.60
C PRO A 459 -33.01 16.00 -13.26
N GLU A 460 -33.94 16.90 -12.88
CA GLU A 460 -33.85 17.70 -11.65
C GLU A 460 -33.73 16.88 -10.36
N PHE A 461 -34.08 15.58 -10.37
CA PHE A 461 -33.95 14.68 -9.23
C PHE A 461 -33.51 13.28 -9.66
N PRO A 462 -32.47 12.69 -9.02
CA PRO A 462 -32.10 11.30 -9.25
C PRO A 462 -33.18 10.33 -8.76
N ILE A 463 -33.38 9.23 -9.49
CA ILE A 463 -34.18 8.06 -9.07
C ILE A 463 -33.26 6.92 -8.61
N THR A 464 -33.80 5.84 -8.06
CA THR A 464 -33.00 4.65 -7.72
C THR A 464 -33.22 3.55 -8.77
N CYS A 465 -32.14 3.00 -9.32
CA CYS A 465 -32.17 1.90 -10.28
C CYS A 465 -31.32 0.72 -9.81
N TYR A 466 -31.66 -0.49 -10.23
CA TYR A 466 -30.82 -1.66 -9.98
C TYR A 466 -29.74 -1.77 -11.06
N SER A 467 -28.52 -2.14 -10.66
CA SER A 467 -27.37 -2.24 -11.55
C SER A 467 -26.72 -3.62 -11.43
N GLY A 468 -26.55 -4.29 -12.56
CA GLY A 468 -25.97 -5.63 -12.57
C GLY A 468 -26.16 -6.40 -13.87
N ILE A 469 -25.51 -7.56 -13.95
CA ILE A 469 -25.51 -8.43 -15.12
C ILE A 469 -25.84 -9.86 -14.69
N GLN A 470 -26.83 -10.44 -15.36
CA GLN A 470 -27.24 -11.83 -15.20
C GLN A 470 -27.02 -12.63 -16.48
N VAL A 471 -26.62 -13.89 -16.34
CA VAL A 471 -26.65 -14.89 -17.42
C VAL A 471 -27.53 -16.05 -16.97
N ASN A 472 -28.57 -16.35 -17.75
CA ASN A 472 -29.56 -17.39 -17.44
C ASN A 472 -30.16 -17.25 -16.03
N GLY A 473 -30.46 -16.01 -15.62
CA GLY A 473 -31.02 -15.68 -14.29
C GLY A 473 -30.00 -15.69 -13.14
N ASN A 474 -28.75 -16.08 -13.38
CA ASN A 474 -27.70 -16.09 -12.36
C ASN A 474 -26.85 -14.82 -12.44
N TRP A 475 -26.64 -14.15 -11.32
CA TRP A 475 -25.73 -13.00 -11.24
C TRP A 475 -24.31 -13.41 -11.60
N ILE A 476 -23.72 -12.66 -12.53
CA ILE A 476 -22.28 -12.70 -12.80
C ILE A 476 -21.59 -11.44 -12.28
N ALA A 477 -22.33 -10.34 -12.16
CA ALA A 477 -21.92 -9.13 -11.45
C ALA A 477 -23.14 -8.45 -10.85
N ASN A 478 -23.07 -8.05 -9.58
CA ASN A 478 -24.18 -7.42 -8.88
C ASN A 478 -23.69 -6.18 -8.13
N ALA A 479 -24.22 -5.02 -8.47
CA ALA A 479 -23.94 -3.75 -7.77
C ALA A 479 -25.10 -3.29 -6.88
N GLY A 480 -26.27 -3.93 -6.96
CA GLY A 480 -27.43 -3.56 -6.17
C GLY A 480 -28.12 -2.28 -6.66
N TRP A 481 -28.70 -1.53 -5.72
CA TRP A 481 -29.41 -0.29 -6.00
C TRP A 481 -28.46 0.91 -6.05
N GLU A 482 -28.57 1.72 -7.09
CA GLU A 482 -27.77 2.93 -7.30
C GLU A 482 -28.66 4.15 -7.61
N SER A 483 -28.12 5.35 -7.34
CA SER A 483 -28.73 6.60 -7.76
C SER A 483 -28.56 6.79 -9.27
N CYS A 484 -29.64 7.20 -9.95
CA CYS A 484 -29.74 7.28 -11.40
C CYS A 484 -30.34 8.63 -11.83
N ASN A 485 -29.57 9.39 -12.60
CA ASN A 485 -30.03 10.63 -13.24
C ASN A 485 -30.59 10.33 -14.64
N GLY A 486 -31.67 9.54 -14.70
CA GLY A 486 -32.29 9.09 -15.95
C GLY A 486 -33.48 8.16 -15.75
N ASN A 487 -33.56 7.09 -16.53
CA ASN A 487 -34.56 6.04 -16.41
C ASN A 487 -33.87 4.69 -16.13
N CYS A 488 -34.52 3.86 -15.31
CA CYS A 488 -34.09 2.47 -15.13
C CYS A 488 -34.38 1.70 -16.41
N ALA A 489 -33.34 1.11 -16.97
CA ALA A 489 -33.39 0.34 -18.20
C ALA A 489 -32.89 -1.09 -17.95
N SER A 490 -33.52 -2.04 -18.64
CA SER A 490 -32.98 -3.39 -18.77
C SER A 490 -32.93 -3.82 -20.22
N MET A 491 -31.85 -4.47 -20.61
CA MET A 491 -31.68 -5.06 -21.93
C MET A 491 -31.50 -6.57 -21.81
N ASN A 492 -32.23 -7.31 -22.63
CA ASN A 492 -32.09 -8.75 -22.77
C ASN A 492 -31.40 -9.08 -24.11
N ILE A 493 -30.26 -9.76 -24.05
CA ILE A 493 -29.48 -10.21 -25.21
C ILE A 493 -29.46 -11.74 -25.21
N VAL A 494 -29.93 -12.33 -26.31
CA VAL A 494 -29.94 -13.79 -26.49
C VAL A 494 -28.81 -14.18 -27.44
N THR A 495 -27.83 -14.92 -26.93
CA THR A 495 -26.65 -15.41 -27.67
C THR A 495 -26.69 -16.94 -27.79
N GLN A 496 -25.86 -17.48 -28.68
CA GLN A 496 -25.65 -18.92 -28.79
C GLN A 496 -24.15 -19.22 -28.71
N PHE A 497 -23.74 -19.94 -27.67
CA PHE A 497 -22.36 -20.38 -27.49
C PHE A 497 -22.32 -21.90 -27.33
N ALA A 498 -21.46 -22.56 -28.13
CA ALA A 498 -21.33 -24.03 -28.15
C ALA A 498 -22.66 -24.79 -28.33
N GLY A 499 -23.60 -24.24 -29.11
CA GLY A 499 -24.92 -24.85 -29.34
C GLY A 499 -25.92 -24.68 -28.20
N GLN A 500 -25.54 -24.01 -27.10
CA GLN A 500 -26.44 -23.64 -26.01
C GLN A 500 -26.86 -22.17 -26.12
N THR A 501 -28.14 -21.91 -25.88
CA THR A 501 -28.68 -20.55 -25.84
C THR A 501 -28.43 -19.94 -24.46
N HIS A 502 -27.86 -18.75 -24.43
CA HIS A 502 -27.67 -17.96 -23.21
C HIS A 502 -28.56 -16.71 -23.27
N ASN A 503 -29.14 -16.38 -22.13
CA ASN A 503 -29.94 -15.19 -21.93
C ASN A 503 -29.20 -14.25 -20.98
N LEU A 504 -28.58 -13.22 -21.55
CA LEU A 504 -27.92 -12.14 -20.82
C LEU A 504 -28.93 -11.04 -20.52
N THR A 505 -29.09 -10.68 -19.24
CA THR A 505 -29.88 -9.50 -18.84
C THR A 505 -28.99 -8.49 -18.15
N VAL A 506 -29.00 -7.25 -18.65
CA VAL A 506 -28.24 -6.12 -18.12
C VAL A 506 -29.23 -5.13 -17.51
N TYR A 507 -29.00 -4.75 -16.25
CA TYR A 507 -29.76 -3.70 -15.55
C TYR A 507 -28.86 -2.48 -15.38
N LYS A 508 -29.37 -1.29 -15.74
CA LYS A 508 -28.58 -0.05 -15.74
C LYS A 508 -29.45 1.20 -15.60
N CYS A 509 -28.78 2.30 -15.25
CA CYS A 509 -29.29 3.65 -15.41
C CYS A 509 -28.97 4.17 -16.82
N ASP A 510 -29.99 4.53 -17.62
CA ASP A 510 -29.82 5.15 -18.93
C ASP A 510 -30.44 6.57 -18.97
N PRO A 511 -29.87 7.51 -19.74
CA PRO A 511 -30.49 8.82 -19.92
C PRO A 511 -31.87 8.70 -20.58
N SER A 512 -32.82 9.53 -20.14
CA SER A 512 -34.20 9.49 -20.67
C SER A 512 -34.28 9.61 -22.19
N ALA A 513 -33.39 10.40 -22.79
CA ALA A 513 -33.31 10.56 -24.25
C ALA A 513 -32.89 9.27 -24.98
N VAL A 514 -32.02 8.45 -24.39
CA VAL A 514 -31.65 7.14 -24.95
C VAL A 514 -32.86 6.21 -24.87
N CYS A 515 -33.53 6.17 -23.73
CA CYS A 515 -34.75 5.38 -23.55
C CYS A 515 -35.87 5.81 -24.53
N GLU A 516 -36.02 7.11 -24.79
CA GLU A 516 -36.99 7.65 -25.76
C GLU A 516 -36.60 7.37 -27.21
N GLY A 517 -35.31 7.52 -27.56
CA GLY A 517 -34.80 7.19 -28.89
C GLY A 517 -35.01 5.72 -29.24
N LEU A 518 -34.81 4.82 -28.26
CA LEU A 518 -35.07 3.40 -28.40
C LEU A 518 -36.58 3.10 -28.56
N LYS A 519 -37.48 3.77 -27.82
CA LYS A 519 -38.93 3.62 -28.04
C LYS A 519 -39.33 3.94 -29.48
N GLY A 520 -38.72 4.95 -30.09
CA GLY A 520 -38.99 5.33 -31.48
C GLY A 520 -38.56 4.27 -32.50
N LEU A 521 -37.51 3.50 -32.20
CA LEU A 521 -36.99 2.41 -33.03
C LEU A 521 -37.81 1.11 -32.87
N PHE A 522 -38.23 0.76 -31.66
CA PHE A 522 -38.93 -0.51 -31.38
C PHE A 522 -40.41 -0.54 -31.77
N GLY A 523 -40.95 0.54 -32.35
CA GLY A 523 -42.21 0.48 -33.11
C GLY A 523 -42.10 -0.34 -34.42
N VAL A 524 -40.86 -0.66 -34.85
CA VAL A 524 -40.57 -1.35 -36.10
C VAL A 524 -39.39 -2.33 -35.88
N LEU A 525 -39.69 -3.62 -35.72
CA LEU A 525 -38.76 -4.77 -35.83
C LEU A 525 -37.54 -4.83 -34.87
N ILE A 526 -37.57 -5.79 -33.93
CA ILE A 526 -36.53 -6.80 -33.62
C ILE A 526 -37.18 -7.81 -32.64
N THR A 527 -37.30 -9.09 -33.00
CA THR A 527 -38.00 -10.10 -32.17
C THR A 527 -37.12 -10.78 -31.11
N ASN A 528 -35.81 -10.48 -31.06
CA ASN A 528 -34.84 -11.21 -30.21
C ASN A 528 -34.08 -10.32 -29.20
N ILE A 529 -34.43 -9.04 -29.08
CA ILE A 529 -33.88 -8.11 -28.08
C ILE A 529 -35.07 -7.44 -27.41
N ALA A 530 -35.29 -7.74 -26.12
CA ALA A 530 -36.37 -7.13 -25.35
C ALA A 530 -35.80 -6.00 -24.49
N PHE A 531 -36.35 -4.80 -24.67
CA PHE A 531 -36.12 -3.66 -23.79
C PHE A 531 -37.33 -3.45 -22.89
N THR A 532 -37.09 -3.38 -21.59
CA THR A 532 -38.15 -3.04 -20.61
C THR A 532 -37.78 -1.73 -19.93
N LEU A 533 -38.71 -0.78 -19.94
CA LEU A 533 -38.58 0.49 -19.25
C LEU A 533 -39.50 0.48 -18.03
N TYR A 534 -38.92 0.65 -16.85
CA TYR A 534 -39.66 0.80 -15.61
C TYR A 534 -39.84 2.29 -15.33
N ARG A 535 -41.04 2.83 -15.53
CA ARG A 535 -41.45 4.08 -14.86
C ARG A 535 -42.12 3.67 -13.55
N ASN A 536 -41.64 4.23 -12.43
CA ASN A 536 -42.28 4.01 -11.13
C ASN A 536 -43.79 4.28 -11.22
N PRO A 537 -44.66 3.37 -10.73
CA PRO A 537 -45.99 3.77 -10.35
C PRO A 537 -45.83 4.76 -9.19
N ILE A 538 -46.35 5.96 -9.40
CA ILE A 538 -46.53 6.96 -8.36
C ILE A 538 -47.29 6.28 -7.21
N PHE A 539 -46.62 6.06 -6.07
CA PHE A 539 -47.31 5.81 -4.80
C PHE A 539 -47.96 7.13 -4.37
N VAL A 540 -49.18 7.36 -4.85
CA VAL A 540 -50.15 8.26 -4.24
C VAL A 540 -51.20 7.37 -3.57
N GLY A 541 -51.33 7.50 -2.25
CA GLY A 541 -52.26 6.75 -1.41
C GLY A 541 -51.73 6.70 0.02
N ILE A 542 -51.80 7.81 0.78
CA ILE A 542 -52.91 8.18 1.69
C ILE A 542 -52.96 7.30 2.95
N ARG A 543 -52.64 7.96 4.08
CA ARG A 543 -52.71 7.60 5.51
C ARG A 543 -51.64 6.71 6.10
#